data_AF-A0A3B9PU23-F1
#
_entry.id   AF-A0A3B9PU23-F1
#
_cell.length_a   1.000
_cell.length_b   1.000
_cell.length_c   1.000
_cell.angle_alpha   90.00
_cell.angle_beta   90.00
_cell.angle_gamma   90.00
#
_symmetry.space_group_name_H-M   'P 1'
#
loop_
_entity.id
_entity.type
_entity.pdbx_description
1 polymer ?
#
loop_
_entity_poly.entity_id
_entity_poly.type
_entity_poly.pdbx_seq_one_letter_code
_entity_poly.pdbx_strand_id
1 'polypeptide(L)'
;YWLDERKFTLETAKEFEIGYAPVDGFALVKFLSAKKFSEIALQKSGLFREGKAKAIGPCVLNGRLIIPISDKLGRVCAFTGRKLSQTPEWGERKSPKYVNSPETPIFEKGNLLFNLHLANKDISEEKEFLLVEGQLDAIRCWDMGFRTVVAPQGTAFKDTQATLLFRSRPKGIVCLLDGDSAGQKAALSYVSTFLKAGLEARFAQLPIGMDPDDILLGQGQEAMQNIIDGALPMVEYVVRQKIPKLTAASPKQKESVCQWMFSSLVDIDSRIALEGYIEQLGRLLSVPIDALKVDLARFRKTRTPAYRNQPTEKEVTQKVPDRLTIVEEDLLFVLLHDDRLASPLAHTLDISWVDSRPVSGRILAKILSETNAEGSVLSRSQIEDLLEDDQERDLYHRLVMQEIKKDEPGLLLRLARQCLNVLFLRHLKRQEDIIFTQLKEVEENTDKLSELSKALRSIRQQRSNPPLLEFNN
;
A
#
# COMPACT_ATOMS: atom_id res chain seq x y z
N TYR A 1 18.35 -3.06 29.88
CA TYR A 1 17.95 -3.23 28.46
C TYR A 1 18.86 -2.51 27.47
N TRP A 2 18.68 -1.21 27.18
CA TRP A 2 19.40 -0.53 26.07
C TRP A 2 20.93 -0.59 26.20
N LEU A 3 21.47 -0.15 27.34
CA LEU A 3 22.90 -0.14 27.62
C LEU A 3 23.41 -1.54 27.98
N ASP A 4 22.78 -2.21 28.95
CA ASP A 4 23.38 -3.41 29.55
C ASP A 4 23.16 -4.69 28.73
N GLU A 5 21.97 -4.87 28.16
CA GLU A 5 21.60 -6.11 27.46
C GLU A 5 21.89 -5.97 25.96
N ARG A 6 21.47 -4.85 25.36
CA ARG A 6 21.66 -4.59 23.94
C ARG A 6 22.95 -3.83 23.62
N LYS A 7 23.71 -3.31 24.59
CA LYS A 7 25.02 -2.66 24.31
C LYS A 7 24.95 -1.55 23.25
N PHE A 8 23.85 -0.79 23.19
CA PHE A 8 23.79 0.43 22.37
C PHE A 8 24.38 1.61 23.14
N THR A 9 24.83 2.65 22.42
CA THR A 9 25.35 3.87 23.04
C THR A 9 24.22 4.86 23.40
N LEU A 10 24.53 5.86 24.24
CA LEU A 10 23.60 6.95 24.54
C LEU A 10 23.53 7.95 23.38
N GLU A 11 24.57 8.03 22.58
CA GLU A 11 24.64 8.82 21.35
C GLU A 11 23.62 8.28 20.34
N THR A 12 23.58 6.96 20.14
CA THR A 12 22.55 6.30 19.32
C THR A 12 21.15 6.56 19.87
N ALA A 13 20.98 6.55 21.19
CA ALA A 13 19.69 6.85 21.81
C ALA A 13 19.24 8.29 21.54
N LYS A 14 20.17 9.25 21.56
CA LYS A 14 19.88 10.65 21.21
C LYS A 14 19.54 10.81 19.73
N GLU A 15 20.31 10.17 18.85
CA GLU A 15 20.13 10.27 17.40
C GLU A 15 18.77 9.72 16.94
N PHE A 16 18.32 8.60 17.52
CA PHE A 16 17.01 8.00 17.24
C PHE A 16 15.89 8.46 18.17
N GLU A 17 16.15 9.44 19.04
CA GLU A 17 15.18 9.96 20.02
C GLU A 17 14.53 8.86 20.88
N ILE A 18 15.31 7.85 21.27
CA ILE A 18 14.84 6.70 22.03
C ILE A 18 14.32 7.16 23.40
N GLY A 19 13.09 6.76 23.70
CA GLY A 19 12.37 7.20 24.89
C GLY A 19 11.97 6.06 25.82
N TYR A 20 11.33 6.44 26.92
CA TYR A 20 10.66 5.52 27.84
C TYR A 20 9.26 6.03 28.16
N ALA A 21 8.27 5.16 28.01
CA ALA A 21 6.91 5.44 28.44
C ALA A 21 6.71 4.99 29.89
N PRO A 22 6.26 5.87 30.80
CA PRO A 22 6.00 5.51 32.19
C PRO A 22 5.05 4.32 32.34
N VAL A 23 5.15 3.62 33.48
CA VAL A 23 4.28 2.47 33.82
C VAL A 23 2.83 2.92 33.98
N ASP A 24 2.60 4.11 34.57
CA ASP A 24 1.26 4.72 34.66
C ASP A 24 0.72 5.01 33.25
N GLY A 25 -0.25 4.21 32.82
CA GLY A 25 -0.88 4.35 31.52
C GLY A 25 -1.61 5.67 31.31
N PHE A 26 -1.98 6.39 32.37
CA PHE A 26 -2.65 7.70 32.26
C PHE A 26 -1.68 8.88 32.30
N ALA A 27 -0.38 8.66 32.56
CA ALA A 27 0.60 9.75 32.67
C ALA A 27 0.67 10.60 31.40
N LEU A 28 0.70 9.96 30.22
CA LEU A 28 0.75 10.67 28.94
C LEU A 28 -0.55 11.45 28.66
N VAL A 29 -1.71 10.90 28.98
CA VAL A 29 -3.00 11.59 28.82
C VAL A 29 -3.01 12.86 29.67
N LYS A 30 -2.70 12.74 30.97
CA LYS A 30 -2.65 13.87 31.91
C LYS A 30 -1.69 14.96 31.42
N PHE A 31 -0.51 14.57 30.93
CA PHE A 31 0.48 15.51 30.39
C PHE A 31 -0.03 16.26 29.16
N LEU A 32 -0.61 15.56 28.18
CA LEU A 32 -1.10 16.20 26.95
C LEU A 32 -2.37 17.03 27.19
N SER A 33 -3.26 16.60 28.08
CA SER A 33 -4.42 17.40 28.49
C SER A 33 -4.00 18.69 29.20
N ALA A 34 -2.99 18.64 30.07
CA ALA A 34 -2.43 19.84 30.70
C ALA A 34 -1.80 20.82 29.68
N LYS A 35 -1.29 20.28 28.56
CA LYS A 35 -0.81 21.05 27.40
C LYS A 35 -1.92 21.52 26.45
N LYS A 36 -3.20 21.27 26.78
CA LYS A 36 -4.39 21.67 26.02
C LYS A 36 -4.48 21.08 24.60
N PHE A 37 -3.93 19.88 24.39
CA PHE A 37 -4.20 19.13 23.15
C PHE A 37 -5.67 18.72 23.07
N SER A 38 -6.26 18.73 21.88
CA SER A 38 -7.67 18.38 21.69
C SER A 38 -7.91 16.88 21.89
N GLU A 39 -9.05 16.53 22.47
CA GLU A 39 -9.41 15.12 22.69
C GLU A 39 -9.50 14.34 21.38
N ILE A 40 -9.98 14.98 20.31
CA ILE A 40 -10.06 14.40 18.97
C ILE A 40 -8.66 14.02 18.45
N ALA A 41 -7.65 14.86 18.65
CA ALA A 41 -6.28 14.57 18.24
C ALA A 41 -5.72 13.38 19.04
N LEU A 42 -5.97 13.34 20.35
CA LEU A 42 -5.55 12.23 21.20
C LEU A 42 -6.21 10.92 20.76
N GLN A 43 -7.52 10.91 20.50
CA GLN A 43 -8.24 9.74 20.00
C GLN A 43 -7.69 9.25 18.65
N LYS A 44 -7.41 10.16 17.70
CA LYS A 44 -6.89 9.82 16.37
C LYS A 44 -5.40 9.47 16.34
N SER A 45 -4.66 9.73 17.42
CA SER A 45 -3.21 9.48 17.49
C SER A 45 -2.85 7.99 17.52
N GLY A 46 -3.79 7.11 17.85
CA GLY A 46 -3.53 5.68 18.03
C GLY A 46 -2.70 5.32 19.27
N LEU A 47 -2.40 6.30 20.15
CA LEU A 47 -1.61 6.08 21.36
C LEU A 47 -2.42 5.59 22.55
N PHE A 48 -3.74 5.76 22.53
CA PHE A 48 -4.62 5.48 23.67
C PHE A 48 -5.66 4.44 23.32
N ARG A 49 -6.04 3.63 24.31
CA ARG A 49 -7.21 2.75 24.21
C ARG A 49 -8.49 3.58 24.36
N GLU A 50 -9.59 3.08 23.82
CA GLU A 50 -10.91 3.65 24.09
C GLU A 50 -11.32 3.33 25.53
N GLY A 51 -11.72 4.35 26.29
CA GLY A 51 -12.24 4.23 27.65
C GLY A 51 -13.77 4.10 27.69
N LYS A 52 -14.33 4.01 28.91
CA LYS A 52 -15.80 3.99 29.08
C LYS A 52 -16.41 5.31 28.58
N ALA A 53 -17.59 5.24 27.98
CA ALA A 53 -18.32 6.40 27.44
C ALA A 53 -17.50 7.27 26.46
N LYS A 54 -16.67 6.64 25.62
CA LYS A 54 -15.79 7.31 24.63
C LYS A 54 -14.70 8.23 25.23
N ALA A 55 -14.45 8.12 26.54
CA ALA A 55 -13.33 8.83 27.17
C ALA A 55 -11.97 8.28 26.69
N ILE A 56 -10.91 9.08 26.83
CA ILE A 56 -9.54 8.65 26.51
C ILE A 56 -9.06 7.67 27.60
N GLY A 57 -8.73 6.45 27.19
CA GLY A 57 -8.19 5.41 28.05
C GLY A 57 -6.67 5.49 28.24
N PRO A 58 -6.06 4.47 28.86
CA PRO A 58 -4.62 4.45 29.09
C PRO A 58 -3.83 4.34 27.78
N CYS A 59 -2.60 4.84 27.80
CA CYS A 59 -1.64 4.71 26.71
C CYS A 59 -1.28 3.24 26.47
N VAL A 60 -1.30 2.80 25.21
CA VAL A 60 -1.00 1.41 24.80
C VAL A 60 0.48 1.04 24.94
N LEU A 61 1.35 2.05 25.03
CA LEU A 61 2.81 1.89 25.04
C LEU A 61 3.40 1.97 26.47
N ASN A 62 2.58 1.95 27.51
CA ASN A 62 3.01 2.18 28.89
C ASN A 62 4.02 1.12 29.39
N GLY A 63 5.03 1.57 30.15
CA GLY A 63 6.10 0.75 30.71
C GLY A 63 7.06 0.15 29.68
N ARG A 64 7.20 0.75 28.49
CA ARG A 64 8.01 0.23 27.37
C ARG A 64 9.12 1.20 26.97
N LEU A 65 10.20 0.65 26.39
CA LEU A 65 11.17 1.43 25.63
C LEU A 65 10.52 1.85 24.30
N ILE A 66 10.64 3.13 23.97
CA ILE A 66 9.95 3.76 22.84
C ILE A 66 10.95 4.06 21.73
N ILE A 67 10.67 3.53 20.55
CA ILE A 67 11.37 3.80 19.31
C ILE A 67 10.45 4.67 18.45
N PRO A 68 10.74 5.97 18.25
CA PRO A 68 9.99 6.83 17.35
C PRO A 68 10.10 6.36 15.90
N ILE A 69 9.02 6.53 15.14
CA ILE A 69 8.97 6.28 13.70
C ILE A 69 8.70 7.60 13.00
N SER A 70 9.62 7.99 12.13
CA SER A 70 9.56 9.25 11.40
C SER A 70 9.15 9.07 9.95
N ASP A 71 8.43 10.05 9.41
CA ASP A 71 8.15 10.14 7.99
C ASP A 71 9.42 10.51 7.18
N LYS A 72 9.29 10.63 5.86
CA LYS A 72 10.39 11.00 4.96
C LYS A 72 11.04 12.37 5.24
N LEU A 73 10.36 13.24 6.00
CA LEU A 73 10.86 14.56 6.39
C LEU A 73 11.49 14.54 7.80
N GLY A 74 11.51 13.38 8.47
CA GLY A 74 12.02 13.25 9.83
C GLY A 74 11.02 13.64 10.91
N ARG A 75 9.73 13.82 10.58
CA ARG A 75 8.69 14.14 11.57
C ARG A 75 8.17 12.84 12.19
N VAL A 76 8.17 12.76 13.52
CA VAL A 76 7.63 11.60 14.24
C VAL A 76 6.14 11.45 13.95
N CYS A 77 5.75 10.29 13.44
CA CYS A 77 4.37 9.97 13.03
C CYS A 77 3.79 8.75 13.75
N ALA A 78 4.65 7.90 14.35
CA ALA A 78 4.24 6.72 15.09
C ALA A 78 5.35 6.28 16.06
N PHE A 79 5.08 5.20 16.81
CA PHE A 79 6.03 4.64 17.75
C PHE A 79 5.96 3.11 17.78
N THR A 80 7.09 2.50 18.11
CA THR A 80 7.19 1.08 18.49
C THR A 80 7.61 0.99 19.95
N GLY A 81 6.85 0.24 20.75
CA GLY A 81 7.11 -0.01 22.17
C GLY A 81 7.68 -1.41 22.41
N ARG A 82 8.94 -1.50 22.84
CA ARG A 82 9.58 -2.74 23.29
C ARG A 82 9.27 -3.02 24.75
N LYS A 83 8.76 -4.23 25.04
CA LYS A 83 8.51 -4.71 26.40
C LYS A 83 9.80 -4.72 27.24
N LEU A 84 9.72 -4.18 28.44
CA LEU A 84 10.73 -4.18 29.50
C LEU A 84 10.24 -5.03 30.68
N SER A 85 11.13 -5.28 31.65
CA SER A 85 10.78 -5.96 32.92
C SER A 85 9.66 -5.27 33.70
N GLN A 86 9.59 -3.94 33.60
CA GLN A 86 8.58 -3.09 34.24
C GLN A 86 7.30 -2.90 33.41
N THR A 87 7.18 -3.51 32.23
CA THR A 87 5.95 -3.42 31.42
C THR A 87 4.82 -4.16 32.14
N PRO A 88 3.66 -3.52 32.40
CA PRO A 88 2.53 -4.18 33.03
C PRO A 88 2.01 -5.37 32.21
N GLU A 89 1.69 -6.46 32.91
CA GLU A 89 0.88 -7.56 32.38
C GLU A 89 -0.59 -7.22 32.60
N TRP A 90 -1.42 -7.33 31.55
CA TRP A 90 -2.85 -7.04 31.62
C TRP A 90 -3.65 -8.32 31.41
N GLY A 91 -4.32 -8.78 32.47
CA GLY A 91 -5.11 -10.01 32.47
C GLY A 91 -4.26 -11.28 32.37
N GLU A 92 -4.85 -12.35 31.83
CA GLU A 92 -4.18 -13.66 31.72
C GLU A 92 -3.27 -13.80 30.49
N ARG A 93 -3.24 -12.79 29.60
CA ARG A 93 -2.44 -12.83 28.37
C ARG A 93 -1.11 -12.10 28.54
N LYS A 94 -0.01 -12.79 28.25
CA LYS A 94 1.34 -12.20 28.22
C LYS A 94 1.39 -11.01 27.26
N SER A 95 1.88 -9.88 27.76
CA SER A 95 2.12 -8.65 26.99
C SER A 95 3.12 -8.91 25.85
N PRO A 96 2.84 -8.51 24.60
CA PRO A 96 3.67 -8.85 23.43
C PRO A 96 5.04 -8.16 23.50
N LYS A 97 6.05 -8.81 22.89
CA LYS A 97 7.46 -8.35 22.86
C LYS A 97 7.57 -6.93 22.29
N TYR A 98 6.81 -6.65 21.22
CA TYR A 98 6.69 -5.36 20.56
C TYR A 98 5.22 -4.97 20.40
N VAL A 99 4.95 -3.66 20.49
CA VAL A 99 3.66 -3.04 20.15
C VAL A 99 3.94 -1.89 19.20
N ASN A 100 3.37 -1.93 18.00
CA ASN A 100 3.47 -0.82 17.04
C ASN A 100 2.21 0.03 17.13
N SER A 101 2.32 1.33 16.85
CA SER A 101 1.15 2.18 16.61
C SER A 101 0.22 1.53 15.55
N PRO A 102 -1.11 1.69 15.70
CA PRO A 102 -2.06 1.34 14.64
C PRO A 102 -1.91 2.30 13.45
N GLU A 103 -2.58 2.02 12.33
CA GLU A 103 -2.69 3.00 11.24
C GLU A 103 -3.38 4.27 11.75
N THR A 104 -2.92 5.44 11.33
CA THR A 104 -3.48 6.76 11.71
C THR A 104 -3.51 7.68 10.49
N PRO A 105 -4.16 8.85 10.55
CA PRO A 105 -4.15 9.81 9.43
C PRO A 105 -2.76 10.28 9.00
N ILE A 106 -1.73 10.09 9.82
CA ILE A 106 -0.34 10.49 9.53
C ILE A 106 0.64 9.31 9.47
N PHE A 107 0.16 8.07 9.67
CA PHE A 107 1.00 6.88 9.71
C PHE A 107 0.32 5.71 9.03
N GLU A 108 0.94 5.25 7.95
CA GLU A 108 0.56 4.06 7.22
C GLU A 108 1.76 3.13 7.11
N LYS A 109 1.73 1.96 7.78
CA LYS A 109 2.86 1.01 7.86
C LYS A 109 3.39 0.61 6.49
N GLY A 110 2.49 0.50 5.52
CA GLY A 110 2.81 0.13 4.14
C GLY A 110 3.45 1.25 3.32
N ASN A 111 3.46 2.49 3.79
CA ASN A 111 3.84 3.66 3.00
C ASN A 111 5.07 4.39 3.55
N LEU A 112 5.85 3.70 4.39
CA LEU A 112 7.14 4.18 4.87
C LEU A 112 8.06 3.03 5.24
N LEU A 113 9.34 3.36 5.35
CA LEU A 113 10.38 2.49 5.88
C LEU A 113 11.04 3.22 7.05
N PHE A 114 11.28 2.50 8.14
CA PHE A 114 12.04 3.04 9.26
C PHE A 114 13.44 3.41 8.79
N ASN A 115 13.95 4.50 9.35
CA ASN A 115 15.25 5.09 9.05
C ASN A 115 15.43 5.68 7.63
N LEU A 116 14.42 5.63 6.76
CA LEU A 116 14.58 6.10 5.37
C LEU A 116 14.99 7.58 5.27
N HIS A 117 14.47 8.45 6.14
CA HIS A 117 14.82 9.88 6.16
C HIS A 117 16.30 10.15 6.50
N LEU A 118 16.93 9.28 7.31
CA LEU A 118 18.36 9.37 7.60
C LEU A 118 19.17 8.68 6.51
N ALA A 119 18.77 7.48 6.08
CA ALA A 119 19.44 6.75 5.01
C ALA A 119 19.51 7.55 3.69
N ASN A 120 18.49 8.37 3.40
CA ASN A 120 18.46 9.23 2.23
C ASN A 120 19.52 10.35 2.23
N LYS A 121 20.15 10.64 3.38
CA LYS A 121 21.28 11.58 3.44
C LYS A 121 22.55 10.97 2.87
N ASP A 122 22.67 9.64 2.93
CA ASP A 122 23.87 8.91 2.54
C ASP A 122 23.72 8.15 1.22
N ILE A 123 22.49 7.82 0.80
CA ILE A 123 22.22 7.06 -0.42
C ILE A 123 22.56 7.83 -1.69
N SER A 124 23.00 7.11 -2.72
CA SER A 124 23.28 7.63 -4.06
C SER A 124 23.23 6.49 -5.08
N GLU A 125 23.39 6.82 -6.36
CA GLU A 125 23.44 5.85 -7.47
C GLU A 125 24.63 4.85 -7.36
N GLU A 126 25.61 5.14 -6.49
CA GLU A 126 26.77 4.26 -6.24
C GLU A 126 26.61 3.37 -4.99
N LYS A 127 25.60 3.63 -4.16
CA LYS A 127 25.40 2.92 -2.89
C LYS A 127 24.13 2.10 -2.89
N GLU A 128 24.17 1.00 -2.17
CA GLU A 128 23.02 0.13 -1.96
C GLU A 128 22.31 0.48 -0.65
N PHE A 129 20.99 0.30 -0.61
CA PHE A 129 20.29 0.22 0.67
C PHE A 129 20.60 -1.11 1.35
N LEU A 130 20.70 -1.10 2.67
CA LEU A 130 20.70 -2.31 3.49
C LEU A 130 19.30 -2.49 4.08
N LEU A 131 18.55 -3.51 3.63
CA LEU A 131 17.20 -3.78 4.10
C LEU A 131 17.22 -4.90 5.15
N VAL A 132 16.83 -4.59 6.38
CA VAL A 132 16.73 -5.53 7.51
C VAL A 132 15.28 -5.70 7.97
N GLU A 133 15.01 -6.69 8.82
CA GLU A 133 13.63 -7.01 9.24
C GLU A 133 13.04 -6.02 10.25
N GLY A 134 13.81 -5.68 11.30
CA GLY A 134 13.32 -4.93 12.44
C GLY A 134 13.99 -3.57 12.66
N GLN A 135 13.33 -2.72 13.45
CA GLN A 135 13.86 -1.39 13.79
C GLN A 135 15.15 -1.49 14.63
N LEU A 136 15.25 -2.47 15.54
CA LEU A 136 16.47 -2.64 16.34
C LEU A 136 17.66 -3.09 15.50
N ASP A 137 17.43 -3.94 14.51
CA ASP A 137 18.49 -4.39 13.59
C ASP A 137 18.95 -3.21 12.73
N ALA A 138 18.01 -2.37 12.30
CA ALA A 138 18.34 -1.14 11.57
C ALA A 138 19.15 -0.18 12.44
N ILE A 139 18.78 0.00 13.71
CA ILE A 139 19.55 0.83 14.65
C ILE A 139 20.95 0.24 14.87
N ARG A 140 21.10 -1.08 15.00
CA ARG A 140 22.43 -1.70 15.14
C ARG A 140 23.29 -1.52 13.91
N CYS A 141 22.77 -1.81 12.73
CA CYS A 141 23.49 -1.61 11.49
C CYS A 141 23.94 -0.15 11.37
N TRP A 142 23.06 0.81 11.71
CA TRP A 142 23.39 2.23 11.71
C TRP A 142 24.51 2.58 12.70
N ASP A 143 24.42 2.08 13.93
CA ASP A 143 25.41 2.24 15.01
C ASP A 143 26.79 1.71 14.59
N MET A 144 26.81 0.64 13.78
CA MET A 144 28.02 0.01 13.23
C MET A 144 28.47 0.62 11.90
N GLY A 145 27.87 1.75 11.47
CA GLY A 145 28.32 2.52 10.30
C GLY A 145 27.62 2.18 8.98
N PHE A 146 26.66 1.26 8.95
CA PHE A 146 25.85 0.98 7.77
C PHE A 146 24.74 2.04 7.62
N ARG A 147 25.12 3.23 7.16
CA ARG A 147 24.25 4.43 7.14
C ARG A 147 23.13 4.38 6.10
N THR A 148 23.09 3.40 5.20
CA THR A 148 21.99 3.23 4.24
C THR A 148 20.95 2.19 4.71
N VAL A 149 20.95 1.83 6.00
CA VAL A 149 20.04 0.80 6.51
C VAL A 149 18.60 1.29 6.67
N VAL A 150 17.64 0.43 6.32
CA VAL A 150 16.20 0.67 6.42
C VAL A 150 15.46 -0.60 6.85
N ALA A 151 14.26 -0.46 7.44
CA ALA A 151 13.44 -1.60 7.88
C ALA A 151 11.92 -1.42 7.61
N PRO A 152 11.19 -2.47 7.19
CA PRO A 152 9.72 -2.48 7.13
C PRO A 152 9.07 -2.38 8.52
N GLN A 153 7.80 -1.98 8.60
CA GLN A 153 7.09 -1.76 9.88
C GLN A 153 6.26 -2.95 10.34
N GLY A 154 6.89 -4.12 10.48
CA GLY A 154 6.25 -5.34 11.00
C GLY A 154 5.13 -5.88 10.10
N THR A 155 5.22 -5.62 8.80
CA THR A 155 4.36 -6.18 7.75
C THR A 155 5.23 -6.75 6.64
N ALA A 156 4.66 -7.60 5.77
CA ALA A 156 5.30 -7.94 4.51
C ALA A 156 5.69 -6.66 3.75
N PHE A 157 6.87 -6.68 3.11
CA PHE A 157 7.36 -5.57 2.29
C PHE A 157 6.41 -5.33 1.11
N LYS A 158 6.04 -4.08 0.88
CA LYS A 158 5.01 -3.69 -0.09
C LYS A 158 5.59 -2.96 -1.30
N ASP A 159 4.87 -2.98 -2.41
CA ASP A 159 5.22 -2.26 -3.65
C ASP A 159 5.37 -0.75 -3.42
N THR A 160 4.58 -0.17 -2.51
CA THR A 160 4.69 1.23 -2.09
C THR A 160 6.03 1.52 -1.40
N GLN A 161 6.57 0.60 -0.59
CA GLN A 161 7.89 0.73 0.03
C GLN A 161 9.01 0.57 -1.01
N ALA A 162 8.87 -0.37 -1.95
CA ALA A 162 9.81 -0.51 -3.07
C ALA A 162 9.85 0.78 -3.91
N THR A 163 8.70 1.40 -4.15
CA THR A 163 8.62 2.68 -4.86
C THR A 163 9.36 3.79 -4.11
N LEU A 164 9.33 3.81 -2.77
CA LEU A 164 10.10 4.77 -1.97
C LEU A 164 11.62 4.56 -2.13
N LEU A 165 12.08 3.31 -2.11
CA LEU A 165 13.49 3.00 -2.34
C LEU A 165 13.90 3.39 -3.77
N PHE A 166 13.12 3.02 -4.77
CA PHE A 166 13.37 3.37 -6.17
C PHE A 166 13.51 4.88 -6.39
N ARG A 167 12.63 5.69 -5.77
CA ARG A 167 12.70 7.16 -5.85
C ARG A 167 13.99 7.76 -5.29
N SER A 168 14.67 7.03 -4.41
CA SER A 168 15.94 7.45 -3.81
C SER A 168 17.14 7.12 -4.71
N ARG A 169 16.91 6.50 -5.87
CA ARG A 169 17.92 6.14 -6.90
C ARG A 169 19.16 5.42 -6.34
N PRO A 170 18.97 4.31 -5.60
CA PRO A 170 20.10 3.53 -5.13
C PRO A 170 20.74 2.77 -6.29
N LYS A 171 21.99 2.34 -6.10
CA LYS A 171 22.63 1.31 -6.94
C LYS A 171 21.84 0.00 -6.93
N GLY A 172 21.30 -0.35 -5.77
CA GLY A 172 20.60 -1.61 -5.53
C GLY A 172 20.22 -1.78 -4.06
N ILE A 173 19.78 -2.98 -3.71
CA ILE A 173 19.33 -3.32 -2.35
C ILE A 173 20.03 -4.60 -1.89
N VAL A 174 20.65 -4.57 -0.72
CA VAL A 174 21.10 -5.75 0.00
C VAL A 174 20.05 -6.11 1.04
N CYS A 175 19.42 -7.26 0.89
CA CYS A 175 18.49 -7.80 1.88
C CYS A 175 19.26 -8.64 2.90
N LEU A 176 19.21 -8.23 4.15
CA LEU A 176 19.81 -8.90 5.31
C LEU A 176 18.66 -9.34 6.22
N LEU A 177 18.07 -10.48 5.88
CA LEU A 177 16.89 -11.06 6.52
C LEU A 177 17.30 -12.21 7.44
N ASP A 178 16.42 -12.55 8.39
CA ASP A 178 16.70 -13.59 9.38
C ASP A 178 16.87 -14.95 8.69
N GLY A 179 17.82 -15.75 9.17
CA GLY A 179 18.18 -17.05 8.58
C GLY A 179 17.12 -18.15 8.74
N ASP A 180 15.96 -17.84 9.31
CA ASP A 180 14.90 -18.79 9.61
C ASP A 180 13.96 -19.06 8.40
N SER A 181 13.02 -20.00 8.57
CA SER A 181 12.08 -20.36 7.49
C SER A 181 11.10 -19.24 7.13
N ALA A 182 10.82 -18.31 8.05
CA ALA A 182 9.94 -17.17 7.80
C ALA A 182 10.67 -16.09 6.99
N GLY A 183 11.91 -15.76 7.34
CA GLY A 183 12.78 -14.84 6.63
C GLY A 183 13.05 -15.30 5.19
N GLN A 184 13.30 -16.60 4.98
CA GLN A 184 13.45 -17.17 3.63
C GLN A 184 12.18 -17.02 2.77
N LYS A 185 11.01 -17.22 3.36
CA LYS A 185 9.72 -17.05 2.65
C LYS A 185 9.46 -15.58 2.34
N ALA A 186 9.78 -14.67 3.26
CA ALA A 186 9.71 -13.23 3.05
C ALA A 186 10.64 -12.79 1.91
N ALA A 187 11.87 -13.29 1.88
CA ALA A 187 12.86 -13.00 0.84
C ALA A 187 12.34 -13.30 -0.58
N LEU A 188 11.69 -14.45 -0.78
CA LEU A 188 11.09 -14.79 -2.08
C LEU A 188 9.99 -13.81 -2.48
N SER A 189 9.19 -13.34 -1.52
CA SER A 189 8.17 -12.31 -1.79
C SER A 189 8.80 -10.98 -2.21
N TYR A 190 9.98 -10.63 -1.67
CA TYR A 190 10.63 -9.35 -1.95
C TYR A 190 11.15 -9.30 -3.38
N VAL A 191 11.65 -10.41 -3.92
CA VAL A 191 12.11 -10.51 -5.32
C VAL A 191 11.04 -10.03 -6.30
N SER A 192 9.80 -10.51 -6.17
CA SER A 192 8.71 -10.09 -7.05
C SER A 192 8.43 -8.59 -6.96
N THR A 193 8.46 -8.04 -5.75
CA THR A 193 8.25 -6.62 -5.51
C THR A 193 9.38 -5.75 -6.06
N PHE A 194 10.64 -6.18 -5.93
CA PHE A 194 11.79 -5.45 -6.50
C PHE A 194 11.79 -5.48 -8.03
N LEU A 195 11.53 -6.65 -8.63
CA LEU A 195 11.46 -6.78 -10.08
C LEU A 195 10.39 -5.85 -10.68
N LYS A 196 9.20 -5.79 -10.07
CA LYS A 196 8.12 -4.88 -10.49
C LYS A 196 8.49 -3.40 -10.34
N ALA A 197 9.20 -3.06 -9.27
CA ALA A 197 9.66 -1.70 -9.03
C ALA A 197 10.88 -1.30 -9.88
N GLY A 198 11.48 -2.23 -10.64
CA GLY A 198 12.70 -1.99 -11.40
C GLY A 198 13.95 -1.84 -10.52
N LEU A 199 13.95 -2.45 -9.34
CA LEU A 199 15.07 -2.42 -8.40
C LEU A 199 15.95 -3.66 -8.55
N GLU A 200 17.26 -3.45 -8.54
CA GLU A 200 18.23 -4.54 -8.37
C GLU A 200 18.35 -4.90 -6.89
N ALA A 201 18.45 -6.19 -6.59
CA ALA A 201 18.66 -6.65 -5.23
C ALA A 201 19.53 -7.91 -5.13
N ARG A 202 20.13 -8.08 -3.97
CA ARG A 202 20.88 -9.27 -3.56
C ARG A 202 20.54 -9.64 -2.12
N PHE A 203 20.64 -10.92 -1.80
CA PHE A 203 20.20 -11.50 -0.53
C PHE A 203 21.39 -12.07 0.21
N ALA A 204 21.73 -11.44 1.34
CA ALA A 204 22.75 -11.91 2.26
C ALA A 204 22.24 -13.15 3.02
N GLN A 205 23.14 -14.10 3.26
CA GLN A 205 22.79 -15.34 3.96
C GLN A 205 23.38 -15.32 5.37
N LEU A 206 22.50 -15.16 6.36
CA LEU A 206 22.91 -15.26 7.75
C LEU A 206 23.07 -16.73 8.17
N PRO A 207 23.99 -17.03 9.12
CA PRO A 207 24.02 -18.33 9.78
C PRO A 207 22.67 -18.65 10.43
N ILE A 208 22.32 -19.94 10.45
CA ILE A 208 21.03 -20.40 10.97
C ILE A 208 20.87 -19.98 12.44
N GLY A 209 19.77 -19.29 12.74
CA GLY A 209 19.43 -18.86 14.10
C GLY A 209 20.15 -17.61 14.58
N MET A 210 20.89 -16.91 13.71
CA MET A 210 21.47 -15.60 14.02
C MET A 210 20.69 -14.49 13.33
N ASP A 211 20.58 -13.35 14.01
CA ASP A 211 20.08 -12.09 13.46
C ASP A 211 21.24 -11.10 13.19
N PRO A 212 20.99 -9.95 12.51
CA PRO A 212 22.04 -8.96 12.27
C PRO A 212 22.66 -8.40 13.55
N ASP A 213 21.91 -8.29 14.65
CA ASP A 213 22.40 -7.79 15.92
C ASP A 213 23.38 -8.76 16.58
N ASP A 214 23.09 -10.06 16.54
CA ASP A 214 23.94 -11.13 17.05
C ASP A 214 25.31 -11.14 16.35
N ILE A 215 25.31 -10.98 15.03
CA ILE A 215 26.54 -10.96 14.22
C ILE A 215 27.35 -9.71 14.51
N LEU A 216 26.71 -8.55 14.55
CA LEU A 216 27.41 -7.28 14.78
C LEU A 216 27.95 -7.18 16.21
N LEU A 217 27.22 -7.68 17.20
CA LEU A 217 27.70 -7.72 18.59
C LEU A 217 28.78 -8.78 18.82
N GLY A 218 28.66 -9.96 18.21
CA GLY A 218 29.57 -11.08 18.45
C GLY A 218 30.83 -11.07 17.59
N GLN A 219 30.70 -10.74 16.30
CA GLN A 219 31.74 -10.89 15.29
C GLN A 219 32.20 -9.55 14.67
N GLY A 220 31.42 -8.48 14.85
CA GLY A 220 31.78 -7.12 14.45
C GLY A 220 31.48 -6.77 12.99
N GLN A 221 31.86 -5.55 12.63
CA GLN A 221 31.54 -4.93 11.33
C GLN A 221 32.15 -5.67 10.13
N GLU A 222 33.39 -6.15 10.25
CA GLU A 222 34.09 -6.84 9.15
C GLU A 222 33.40 -8.18 8.80
N ALA A 223 32.97 -8.94 9.81
CA ALA A 223 32.21 -10.17 9.59
C ALA A 223 30.88 -9.90 8.88
N MET A 224 30.17 -8.84 9.27
CA MET A 224 28.95 -8.42 8.59
C MET A 224 29.22 -7.97 7.14
N GLN A 225 30.30 -7.22 6.90
CA GLN A 225 30.66 -6.79 5.55
C GLN A 225 30.96 -7.99 4.65
N ASN A 226 31.66 -9.01 5.15
CA ASN A 226 31.92 -10.25 4.39
C ASN A 226 30.62 -10.98 4.02
N ILE A 227 29.62 -11.01 4.93
CA ILE A 227 28.30 -11.59 4.66
C ILE A 227 27.55 -10.77 3.62
N ILE A 228 27.61 -9.44 3.72
CA ILE A 228 27.03 -8.53 2.74
C ILE A 228 27.69 -8.78 1.39
N ASP A 229 29.01 -8.80 1.27
CA ASP A 229 29.74 -8.97 0.01
C ASP A 229 29.45 -10.33 -0.65
N GLY A 230 29.18 -11.37 0.16
CA GLY A 230 28.75 -12.69 -0.31
C GLY A 230 27.26 -12.79 -0.69
N ALA A 231 26.49 -11.72 -0.65
CA ALA A 231 25.05 -11.75 -0.94
C ALA A 231 24.76 -12.18 -2.38
N LEU A 232 23.74 -13.03 -2.52
CA LEU A 232 23.38 -13.65 -3.80
C LEU A 232 22.44 -12.76 -4.62
N PRO A 233 22.67 -12.56 -5.92
CA PRO A 233 21.72 -11.87 -6.80
C PRO A 233 20.34 -12.52 -6.80
N MET A 234 19.27 -11.75 -7.04
CA MET A 234 17.88 -12.25 -6.92
C MET A 234 17.60 -13.58 -7.64
N VAL A 235 17.98 -13.70 -8.91
CA VAL A 235 17.70 -14.90 -9.71
C VAL A 235 18.43 -16.11 -9.13
N GLU A 236 19.69 -15.93 -8.74
CA GLU A 236 20.48 -16.99 -8.12
C GLU A 236 19.90 -17.40 -6.77
N TYR A 237 19.50 -16.42 -5.96
CA TYR A 237 18.84 -16.67 -4.68
C TYR A 237 17.58 -17.53 -4.87
N VAL A 238 16.69 -17.16 -5.79
CA VAL A 238 15.46 -17.93 -6.08
C VAL A 238 15.78 -19.36 -6.52
N VAL A 239 16.74 -19.53 -7.44
CA VAL A 239 17.14 -20.85 -7.93
C VAL A 239 17.65 -21.72 -6.78
N ARG A 240 18.56 -21.21 -5.93
CA ARG A 240 19.12 -21.96 -4.80
C ARG A 240 18.06 -22.31 -3.75
N GLN A 241 17.11 -21.40 -3.48
CA GLN A 241 16.03 -21.65 -2.52
C GLN A 241 15.04 -22.71 -3.01
N LYS A 242 14.69 -22.68 -4.30
CA LYS A 242 13.73 -23.63 -4.89
C LYS A 242 14.36 -24.97 -5.27
N ILE A 243 15.65 -24.97 -5.58
CA ILE A 243 16.42 -26.15 -6.02
C ILE A 243 17.75 -26.18 -5.25
N PRO A 244 17.77 -26.70 -4.00
CA PRO A 244 18.99 -26.75 -3.20
C PRO A 244 20.11 -27.58 -3.84
N LYS A 245 19.76 -28.63 -4.61
CA LYS A 245 20.70 -29.49 -5.35
C LYS A 245 20.49 -29.35 -6.85
N LEU A 246 21.08 -28.30 -7.43
CA LEU A 246 20.91 -27.97 -8.85
C LEU A 246 21.41 -29.08 -9.80
N THR A 247 22.47 -29.81 -9.44
CA THR A 247 23.03 -30.92 -10.23
C THR A 247 22.08 -32.11 -10.38
N ALA A 248 21.14 -32.28 -9.45
CA ALA A 248 20.12 -33.33 -9.47
C ALA A 248 18.72 -32.79 -9.86
N ALA A 249 18.65 -31.56 -10.40
CA ALA A 249 17.38 -30.91 -10.70
C ALA A 249 16.66 -31.58 -11.87
N SER A 250 15.47 -32.11 -11.62
CA SER A 250 14.59 -32.63 -12.67
C SER A 250 14.12 -31.51 -13.61
N PRO A 251 13.79 -31.82 -14.88
CA PRO A 251 13.18 -30.85 -15.80
C PRO A 251 11.97 -30.13 -15.21
N LYS A 252 11.11 -30.85 -14.46
CA LYS A 252 9.92 -30.30 -13.80
C LYS A 252 10.24 -29.28 -12.70
N GLN A 253 11.32 -29.49 -11.95
CA GLN A 253 11.78 -28.51 -10.95
C GLN A 253 12.29 -27.23 -11.62
N LYS A 254 13.08 -27.37 -12.70
CA LYS A 254 13.56 -26.23 -13.49
C LYS A 254 12.38 -25.44 -14.07
N GLU A 255 11.40 -26.14 -14.65
CA GLU A 255 10.17 -25.53 -15.16
C GLU A 255 9.41 -24.76 -14.06
N SER A 256 9.27 -25.33 -12.87
CA SER A 256 8.59 -24.67 -11.75
C SER A 256 9.27 -23.37 -11.32
N VAL A 257 10.61 -23.32 -11.32
CA VAL A 257 11.37 -22.09 -11.06
C VAL A 257 11.16 -21.07 -12.16
N CYS A 258 11.21 -21.49 -13.43
CA CYS A 258 10.93 -20.61 -14.56
C CYS A 258 9.53 -20.01 -14.48
N GLN A 259 8.50 -20.82 -14.24
CA GLN A 259 7.12 -20.34 -14.11
C GLN A 259 6.96 -19.34 -12.96
N TRP A 260 7.64 -19.58 -11.82
CA TRP A 260 7.64 -18.64 -10.71
C TRP A 260 8.29 -17.30 -11.10
N MET A 261 9.46 -17.33 -11.75
CA MET A 261 10.14 -16.12 -12.22
C MET A 261 9.30 -15.38 -13.28
N PHE A 262 8.72 -16.09 -14.24
CA PHE A 262 7.89 -15.52 -15.30
C PHE A 262 6.71 -14.72 -14.75
N SER A 263 6.13 -15.11 -13.61
CA SER A 263 5.05 -14.36 -12.97
C SER A 263 5.43 -12.91 -12.64
N SER A 264 6.72 -12.64 -12.38
CA SER A 264 7.24 -11.31 -12.05
C SER A 264 7.95 -10.66 -13.25
N LEU A 265 8.63 -11.43 -14.09
CA LEU A 265 9.34 -10.91 -15.27
C LEU A 265 8.40 -10.36 -16.36
N VAL A 266 7.17 -10.86 -16.44
CA VAL A 266 6.20 -10.38 -17.44
C VAL A 266 5.84 -8.91 -17.24
N ASP A 267 5.85 -8.44 -15.99
CA ASP A 267 5.48 -7.08 -15.60
C ASP A 267 6.65 -6.08 -15.74
N ILE A 268 7.82 -6.52 -16.24
CA ILE A 268 8.98 -5.66 -16.47
C ILE A 268 8.84 -4.92 -17.81
N ASP A 269 8.87 -3.58 -17.75
CA ASP A 269 8.78 -2.71 -18.93
C ASP A 269 10.06 -2.71 -19.78
N SER A 270 11.24 -2.75 -19.14
CA SER A 270 12.53 -2.69 -19.84
C SER A 270 12.86 -4.03 -20.52
N ARG A 271 12.91 -4.00 -21.85
CA ARG A 271 13.31 -5.17 -22.66
C ARG A 271 14.74 -5.62 -22.37
N ILE A 272 15.63 -4.68 -22.07
CA ILE A 272 17.04 -4.96 -21.75
C ILE A 272 17.13 -5.70 -20.42
N ALA A 273 16.44 -5.19 -19.39
CA ALA A 273 16.41 -5.85 -18.08
C ALA A 273 15.77 -7.24 -18.16
N LEU A 274 14.67 -7.37 -18.89
CA LEU A 274 14.01 -8.65 -19.13
C LEU A 274 14.95 -9.66 -19.78
N GLU A 275 15.66 -9.27 -20.84
CA GLU A 275 16.60 -10.14 -21.53
C GLU A 275 17.75 -10.58 -20.59
N GLY A 276 18.31 -9.65 -19.82
CA GLY A 276 19.36 -9.96 -18.84
C GLY A 276 18.92 -10.96 -17.77
N TYR A 277 17.70 -10.83 -17.23
CA TYR A 277 17.16 -11.80 -16.28
C TYR A 277 16.92 -13.18 -16.90
N ILE A 278 16.46 -13.23 -18.14
CA ILE A 278 16.25 -14.49 -18.87
C ILE A 278 17.58 -15.18 -19.17
N GLU A 279 18.61 -14.43 -19.57
CA GLU A 279 19.96 -14.94 -19.78
C GLU A 279 20.54 -15.50 -18.48
N GLN A 280 20.40 -14.76 -17.36
CA GLN A 280 20.85 -15.22 -16.05
C GLN A 280 20.15 -16.52 -15.62
N LEU A 281 18.83 -16.60 -15.82
CA LEU A 281 18.03 -17.79 -15.51
C LEU A 281 18.44 -19.00 -16.37
N GLY A 282 18.65 -18.80 -17.67
CA GLY A 282 19.09 -19.83 -18.61
C GLY A 282 20.47 -20.39 -18.25
N ARG A 283 21.42 -19.50 -17.93
CA ARG A 283 22.76 -19.88 -17.45
C ARG A 283 22.69 -20.71 -16.17
N LEU A 284 21.96 -20.23 -15.16
CA LEU A 284 21.84 -20.90 -13.86
C LEU A 284 21.15 -22.26 -13.96
N LEU A 285 20.08 -22.39 -14.75
CA LEU A 285 19.35 -23.65 -14.88
C LEU A 285 19.92 -24.59 -15.97
N SER A 286 20.91 -24.13 -16.73
CA SER A 286 21.42 -24.79 -17.93
C SER A 286 20.30 -25.12 -18.92
N VAL A 287 19.43 -24.14 -19.18
CA VAL A 287 18.32 -24.22 -20.13
C VAL A 287 18.60 -23.28 -21.30
N PRO A 288 18.44 -23.71 -22.56
CA PRO A 288 18.62 -22.84 -23.72
C PRO A 288 17.71 -21.60 -23.65
N ILE A 289 18.28 -20.43 -23.95
CA ILE A 289 17.58 -19.14 -23.89
C ILE A 289 16.34 -19.15 -24.80
N ASP A 290 16.43 -19.75 -25.99
CA ASP A 290 15.31 -19.83 -26.93
C ASP A 290 14.12 -20.60 -26.35
N ALA A 291 14.38 -21.67 -25.60
CA ALA A 291 13.33 -22.42 -24.91
C ALA A 291 12.65 -21.56 -23.83
N LEU A 292 13.44 -20.81 -23.04
CA LEU A 292 12.90 -19.89 -22.04
C LEU A 292 12.07 -18.77 -22.67
N LYS A 293 12.49 -18.23 -23.81
CA LYS A 293 11.74 -17.19 -24.53
C LYS A 293 10.40 -17.72 -25.07
N VAL A 294 10.40 -18.93 -25.62
CA VAL A 294 9.18 -19.60 -26.09
C VAL A 294 8.21 -19.83 -24.93
N ASP A 295 8.70 -20.33 -23.80
CA ASP A 295 7.85 -20.59 -22.63
C ASP A 295 7.39 -19.29 -21.96
N LEU A 296 8.21 -18.24 -21.90
CA LEU A 296 7.79 -16.92 -21.43
C LEU A 296 6.71 -16.32 -22.35
N ALA A 297 6.86 -16.43 -23.66
CA ALA A 297 5.86 -15.98 -24.62
C ALA A 297 4.56 -16.79 -24.49
N ARG A 298 4.65 -18.11 -24.26
CA ARG A 298 3.50 -18.95 -23.94
C ARG A 298 2.86 -18.51 -22.64
N PHE A 299 3.64 -18.29 -21.59
CA PHE A 299 3.19 -17.81 -20.28
C PHE A 299 2.48 -16.46 -20.36
N ARG A 300 2.97 -15.54 -21.21
CA ARG A 300 2.29 -14.27 -21.52
C ARG A 300 0.94 -14.44 -22.21
N LYS A 301 0.77 -15.48 -23.04
CA LYS A 301 -0.48 -15.80 -23.73
C LYS A 301 -1.46 -16.60 -22.85
N THR A 302 -0.95 -17.48 -21.98
CA THR A 302 -1.73 -18.30 -21.05
C THR A 302 -2.05 -17.58 -19.75
N ARG A 303 -1.30 -16.52 -19.39
CA ARG A 303 -1.92 -15.35 -18.76
C ARG A 303 -2.91 -14.81 -19.80
N THR A 304 -4.12 -15.38 -19.81
CA THR A 304 -5.30 -14.56 -20.10
C THR A 304 -5.03 -13.23 -19.42
N PRO A 305 -5.11 -12.08 -20.13
CA PRO A 305 -4.90 -10.80 -19.47
C PRO A 305 -5.75 -10.83 -18.20
N ALA A 306 -5.24 -10.27 -17.10
CA ALA A 306 -6.03 -10.01 -15.89
C ALA A 306 -7.08 -8.90 -16.17
N TYR A 307 -7.83 -9.11 -17.25
CA TYR A 307 -9.09 -8.54 -17.66
C TYR A 307 -10.13 -9.66 -17.84
N ARG A 308 -9.71 -10.92 -18.10
CA ARG A 308 -10.61 -12.08 -18.23
C ARG A 308 -10.69 -12.95 -16.96
N ASN A 309 -9.87 -12.66 -15.95
CA ASN A 309 -10.04 -13.06 -14.57
C ASN A 309 -9.33 -12.01 -13.70
N GLN A 310 -10.12 -11.25 -12.93
CA GLN A 310 -9.75 -10.10 -12.08
C GLN A 310 -9.45 -8.78 -12.82
N PRO A 311 -9.61 -7.64 -12.11
CA PRO A 311 -10.19 -6.41 -12.63
C PRO A 311 -9.16 -5.54 -13.34
N THR A 312 -9.63 -4.90 -14.40
CA THR A 312 -8.92 -3.90 -15.19
C THR A 312 -8.27 -2.84 -14.32
N GLU A 313 -6.95 -2.76 -14.45
CA GLU A 313 -6.13 -1.65 -14.03
C GLU A 313 -6.46 -0.36 -14.78
N LYS A 314 -6.42 0.70 -13.99
CA LYS A 314 -6.42 2.10 -14.40
C LYS A 314 -5.29 2.35 -15.40
N GLU A 315 -5.65 2.98 -16.52
CA GLU A 315 -4.72 3.82 -17.26
C GLU A 315 -4.17 4.91 -16.34
N VAL A 316 -2.85 5.04 -16.37
CA VAL A 316 -2.07 6.13 -15.76
C VAL A 316 -2.51 7.45 -16.36
N THR A 317 -2.94 8.39 -15.52
CA THR A 317 -2.88 9.81 -15.86
C THR A 317 -2.33 10.64 -14.72
N GLN A 318 -1.66 11.73 -15.11
CA GLN A 318 -0.78 12.57 -14.32
C GLN A 318 -1.30 13.00 -12.94
N LYS A 319 -0.32 13.28 -12.07
CA LYS A 319 -0.41 14.01 -10.79
C LYS A 319 -1.48 15.12 -10.78
N VAL A 320 -2.56 14.87 -10.05
CA VAL A 320 -3.34 15.89 -9.32
C VAL A 320 -3.28 15.48 -7.84
N PRO A 321 -3.01 16.41 -6.90
CA PRO A 321 -2.54 16.09 -5.56
C PRO A 321 -3.62 15.42 -4.69
N ASP A 322 -3.12 14.68 -3.69
CA ASP A 322 -3.83 14.17 -2.51
C ASP A 322 -5.19 14.84 -2.26
N ARG A 323 -6.27 14.12 -2.59
CA ARG A 323 -7.56 14.28 -1.92
C ARG A 323 -8.15 12.90 -1.71
N LEU A 324 -8.69 12.68 -0.52
CA LEU A 324 -9.67 11.63 -0.25
C LEU A 324 -10.94 11.96 -1.05
N THR A 325 -10.95 11.83 -2.37
CA THR A 325 -12.13 12.17 -3.15
C THR A 325 -13.11 11.01 -3.19
N ILE A 326 -14.26 11.27 -2.60
CA ILE A 326 -15.50 10.58 -2.85
C ILE A 326 -15.78 10.76 -4.36
N VAL A 327 -16.02 9.69 -5.11
CA VAL A 327 -16.22 9.73 -6.58
C VAL A 327 -17.32 10.72 -6.98
N GLU A 328 -18.33 10.86 -6.12
CA GLU A 328 -19.40 11.84 -6.24
C GLU A 328 -18.89 13.30 -6.17
N GLU A 329 -17.87 13.58 -5.37
CA GLU A 329 -17.22 14.90 -5.30
C GLU A 329 -16.38 15.18 -6.54
N ASP A 330 -15.67 14.18 -7.06
CA ASP A 330 -14.91 14.31 -8.32
C ASP A 330 -15.84 14.56 -9.52
N LEU A 331 -16.96 13.85 -9.58
CA LEU A 331 -17.96 14.06 -10.63
C LEU A 331 -18.65 15.42 -10.49
N LEU A 332 -18.99 15.83 -9.27
CA LEU A 332 -19.52 17.17 -8.98
C LEU A 332 -18.52 18.26 -9.38
N PHE A 333 -17.23 18.10 -9.07
CA PHE A 333 -16.18 19.01 -9.51
C PHE A 333 -16.16 19.12 -11.04
N VAL A 334 -16.23 18.00 -11.76
CA VAL A 334 -16.26 18.03 -13.24
C VAL A 334 -17.47 18.78 -13.78
N LEU A 335 -18.66 18.56 -13.22
CA LEU A 335 -19.89 19.26 -13.63
C LEU A 335 -19.82 20.77 -13.41
N LEU A 336 -19.21 21.22 -12.30
CA LEU A 336 -19.10 22.64 -11.97
C LEU A 336 -18.10 23.42 -12.83
N HIS A 337 -17.27 22.71 -13.61
CA HIS A 337 -16.22 23.31 -14.43
C HIS A 337 -16.30 22.99 -15.93
N ASP A 338 -17.18 22.08 -16.36
CA ASP A 338 -17.48 21.83 -17.76
C ASP A 338 -18.97 21.55 -17.97
N ASP A 339 -19.72 22.63 -18.15
CA ASP A 339 -21.17 22.64 -18.40
C ASP A 339 -21.60 21.70 -19.54
N ARG A 340 -20.71 21.45 -20.53
CA ARG A 340 -21.00 20.56 -21.68
C ARG A 340 -21.14 19.10 -21.27
N LEU A 341 -20.61 18.70 -20.12
CA LEU A 341 -20.66 17.33 -19.63
C LEU A 341 -21.94 17.02 -18.83
N ALA A 342 -22.65 18.05 -18.36
CA ALA A 342 -23.82 17.89 -17.49
C ALA A 342 -24.96 17.12 -18.17
N SER A 343 -25.34 17.53 -19.39
CA SER A 343 -26.42 16.87 -20.13
C SER A 343 -26.06 15.42 -20.53
N PRO A 344 -24.90 15.12 -21.17
CA PRO A 344 -24.51 13.74 -21.44
C PRO A 344 -24.44 12.85 -20.19
N LEU A 345 -23.97 13.39 -19.06
CA LEU A 345 -23.93 12.65 -17.80
C LEU A 345 -25.32 12.38 -17.23
N ALA A 346 -26.24 13.34 -17.26
CA ALA A 346 -27.61 13.14 -16.78
C ALA A 346 -28.38 12.08 -17.58
N HIS A 347 -28.13 11.97 -18.89
CA HIS A 347 -28.77 10.94 -19.74
C HIS A 347 -28.14 9.55 -19.56
N THR A 348 -26.85 9.49 -19.23
CA THR A 348 -26.09 8.24 -19.17
C THR A 348 -26.03 7.64 -17.76
N LEU A 349 -25.98 8.50 -16.74
CA LEU A 349 -25.89 8.12 -15.33
C LEU A 349 -27.28 8.02 -14.72
N ASP A 350 -27.66 6.83 -14.29
CA ASP A 350 -28.85 6.65 -13.47
C ASP A 350 -28.60 7.18 -12.04
N ILE A 351 -29.53 8.00 -11.52
CA ILE A 351 -29.45 8.62 -10.19
C ILE A 351 -29.28 7.57 -9.09
N SER A 352 -29.81 6.35 -9.27
CA SER A 352 -29.65 5.23 -8.32
C SER A 352 -28.21 4.75 -8.14
N TRP A 353 -27.27 5.17 -9.00
CA TRP A 353 -25.86 4.82 -8.90
C TRP A 353 -25.12 5.75 -7.93
N VAL A 354 -25.66 6.95 -7.69
CA VAL A 354 -25.07 7.98 -6.82
C VAL A 354 -25.34 7.66 -5.36
N ASP A 355 -24.29 7.70 -4.52
CA ASP A 355 -24.45 7.60 -3.07
C ASP A 355 -24.83 8.96 -2.48
N SER A 356 -26.06 9.12 -1.99
CA SER A 356 -26.56 10.36 -1.40
C SER A 356 -26.23 10.54 0.09
N ARG A 357 -25.49 9.60 0.71
CA ARG A 357 -25.02 9.75 2.10
C ARG A 357 -23.99 10.88 2.28
N PRO A 358 -22.95 11.01 1.42
CA PRO A 358 -22.05 12.17 1.46
C PRO A 358 -22.72 13.44 0.91
N VAL A 359 -22.28 14.60 1.43
CA VAL A 359 -22.77 15.92 1.00
C VAL A 359 -22.60 16.13 -0.51
N SER A 360 -21.44 15.73 -1.07
CA SER A 360 -21.18 15.78 -2.52
C SER A 360 -22.19 14.99 -3.34
N GLY A 361 -22.59 13.82 -2.86
CA GLY A 361 -23.57 12.96 -3.53
C GLY A 361 -24.99 13.50 -3.49
N ARG A 362 -25.38 14.21 -2.42
CA ARG A 362 -26.67 14.92 -2.35
C ARG A 362 -26.74 16.02 -3.39
N ILE A 363 -25.73 16.88 -3.46
CA ILE A 363 -25.66 17.98 -4.44
C ILE A 363 -25.65 17.42 -5.86
N LEU A 364 -24.81 16.40 -6.12
CA LEU A 364 -24.72 15.74 -7.42
C LEU A 364 -26.08 15.16 -7.87
N ALA A 365 -26.79 14.46 -6.97
CA ALA A 365 -28.11 13.91 -7.28
C ALA A 365 -29.15 15.00 -7.60
N LYS A 366 -29.13 16.13 -6.85
CA LYS A 366 -29.99 17.29 -7.14
C LYS A 366 -29.71 17.88 -8.52
N ILE A 367 -28.45 18.16 -8.84
CA ILE A 367 -28.05 18.73 -10.14
C ILE A 367 -28.44 17.81 -11.29
N LEU A 368 -28.17 16.51 -11.18
CA LEU A 368 -28.52 15.54 -12.24
C LEU A 368 -30.03 15.38 -12.41
N SER A 369 -30.79 15.36 -11.32
CA SER A 369 -32.25 15.28 -11.35
C SER A 369 -32.85 16.49 -12.08
N GLU A 370 -32.42 17.70 -11.72
CA GLU A 370 -32.93 18.93 -12.34
C GLU A 370 -32.47 19.07 -13.79
N THR A 371 -31.21 18.69 -14.11
CA THR A 371 -30.70 18.68 -15.49
C THR A 371 -31.52 17.71 -16.38
N ASN A 372 -31.92 16.56 -15.85
CA ASN A 372 -32.76 15.60 -16.56
C ASN A 372 -34.23 16.08 -16.72
N ALA A 373 -34.73 16.89 -15.78
CA ALA A 373 -36.08 17.44 -15.82
C ALA A 373 -36.20 18.66 -16.75
N GLU A 374 -35.24 19.59 -16.70
CA GLU A 374 -35.23 20.80 -17.54
C GLU A 374 -34.72 20.54 -18.96
N GLY A 375 -34.01 19.44 -19.20
CA GLY A 375 -33.42 19.11 -20.51
C GLY A 375 -32.31 20.07 -20.96
N SER A 376 -31.83 20.92 -20.04
CA SER A 376 -30.81 21.93 -20.29
C SER A 376 -29.84 22.03 -19.11
N VAL A 377 -28.68 22.66 -19.34
CA VAL A 377 -27.64 22.79 -18.30
C VAL A 377 -28.01 23.91 -17.32
N LEU A 378 -27.95 23.62 -16.03
CA LEU A 378 -28.25 24.58 -14.97
C LEU A 378 -27.20 25.69 -14.89
N SER A 379 -27.66 26.93 -14.73
CA SER A 379 -26.80 28.07 -14.42
C SER A 379 -26.32 28.03 -12.95
N ARG A 380 -25.22 28.74 -12.64
CA ARG A 380 -24.67 28.81 -11.27
C ARG A 380 -25.67 29.34 -10.24
N SER A 381 -26.54 30.27 -10.61
CA SER A 381 -27.61 30.77 -9.74
C SER A 381 -28.65 29.68 -9.46
N GLN A 382 -29.04 28.90 -10.48
CA GLN A 382 -29.97 27.78 -10.28
C GLN A 382 -29.36 26.70 -9.38
N ILE A 383 -28.05 26.43 -9.50
CA ILE A 383 -27.37 25.46 -8.62
C ILE A 383 -27.32 25.96 -7.17
N GLU A 384 -27.08 27.25 -6.93
CA GLU A 384 -27.10 27.85 -5.59
C GLU A 384 -28.49 27.78 -4.93
N ASP A 385 -29.56 27.95 -5.71
CA ASP A 385 -30.95 27.83 -5.24
C ASP A 385 -31.32 26.40 -4.81
N LEU A 386 -30.63 25.37 -5.31
CA LEU A 386 -30.84 23.96 -4.94
C LEU A 386 -30.15 23.55 -3.62
N LEU A 387 -29.27 24.39 -3.08
CA LEU A 387 -28.50 24.08 -1.86
C LEU A 387 -29.32 24.42 -0.61
N GLU A 388 -29.62 23.40 0.20
CA GLU A 388 -30.55 23.52 1.32
C GLU A 388 -29.84 23.88 2.64
N ASP A 389 -28.65 23.32 2.87
CA ASP A 389 -27.89 23.45 4.12
C ASP A 389 -26.52 24.11 3.94
N ASP A 390 -25.94 24.60 5.05
CA ASP A 390 -24.65 25.29 5.03
C ASP A 390 -23.48 24.38 4.62
N GLN A 391 -23.59 23.07 4.85
CA GLN A 391 -22.57 22.11 4.44
C GLN A 391 -22.54 21.95 2.91
N GLU A 392 -23.71 21.98 2.26
CA GLU A 392 -23.84 21.97 0.81
C GLU A 392 -23.23 23.24 0.19
N ARG A 393 -23.54 24.41 0.76
CA ARG A 393 -22.99 25.71 0.33
C ARG A 393 -21.48 25.77 0.47
N ASP A 394 -20.94 25.35 1.61
CA ASP A 394 -19.50 25.34 1.88
C ASP A 394 -18.73 24.43 0.91
N LEU A 395 -19.30 23.26 0.57
CA LEU A 395 -18.68 22.34 -0.39
C LEU A 395 -18.76 22.88 -1.81
N TYR A 396 -19.92 23.40 -2.22
CA TYR A 396 -20.11 24.00 -3.53
C TYR A 396 -19.12 25.15 -3.78
N HIS A 397 -19.03 26.12 -2.87
CA HIS A 397 -18.10 27.25 -3.02
C HIS A 397 -16.64 26.80 -3.06
N ARG A 398 -16.26 25.80 -2.24
CA ARG A 398 -14.91 25.23 -2.25
C ARG A 398 -14.55 24.61 -3.60
N LEU A 399 -15.49 23.90 -4.22
CA LEU A 399 -15.27 23.27 -5.52
C LEU A 399 -15.23 24.33 -6.63
N VAL A 400 -16.16 25.28 -6.66
CA VAL A 400 -16.18 26.35 -7.68
C VAL A 400 -14.93 27.23 -7.64
N MET A 401 -14.34 27.48 -6.47
CA MET A 401 -13.12 28.28 -6.33
C MET A 401 -11.84 27.52 -6.72
N GLN A 402 -11.91 26.22 -6.97
CA GLN A 402 -10.73 25.42 -7.24
C GLN A 402 -10.30 25.53 -8.72
N GLU A 403 -9.07 25.97 -8.95
CA GLU A 403 -8.56 26.13 -10.31
C GLU A 403 -8.22 24.79 -11.00
N ILE A 404 -8.54 24.70 -12.29
CA ILE A 404 -8.12 23.60 -13.16
C ILE A 404 -6.75 23.94 -13.76
N LYS A 405 -5.80 23.02 -13.62
CA LYS A 405 -4.53 23.09 -14.35
C LYS A 405 -4.81 23.01 -15.85
N LYS A 406 -4.57 24.10 -16.58
CA LYS A 406 -4.88 24.26 -18.01
C LYS A 406 -3.95 23.46 -18.96
N ASP A 407 -3.04 22.66 -18.43
CA ASP A 407 -1.93 22.06 -19.18
C ASP A 407 -2.32 20.75 -19.92
N GLU A 408 -3.53 20.21 -19.73
CA GLU A 408 -3.97 18.98 -20.39
C GLU A 408 -5.37 19.13 -21.03
N PRO A 409 -5.47 19.23 -22.37
CA PRO A 409 -6.76 19.22 -23.04
C PRO A 409 -7.47 17.87 -22.83
N GLY A 410 -8.75 17.92 -22.44
CA GLY A 410 -9.59 16.73 -22.22
C GLY A 410 -9.50 16.10 -20.82
N LEU A 411 -8.81 16.73 -19.87
CA LEU A 411 -8.68 16.24 -18.49
C LEU A 411 -10.04 15.98 -17.82
N LEU A 412 -10.97 16.94 -17.88
CA LEU A 412 -12.29 16.83 -17.25
C LEU A 412 -13.15 15.72 -17.87
N LEU A 413 -13.09 15.55 -19.19
CA LEU A 413 -13.78 14.45 -19.89
C LEU A 413 -13.22 13.09 -19.45
N ARG A 414 -11.89 12.97 -19.32
CA ARG A 414 -11.26 11.74 -18.84
C ARG A 414 -11.68 11.41 -17.42
N LEU A 415 -11.73 12.42 -16.54
CA LEU A 415 -12.21 12.28 -15.16
C LEU A 415 -13.69 11.88 -15.11
N ALA A 416 -14.56 12.52 -15.92
CA ALA A 416 -15.98 12.13 -16.02
C ALA A 416 -16.15 10.65 -16.39
N ARG A 417 -15.40 10.16 -17.38
CA ARG A 417 -15.44 8.75 -17.81
C ARG A 417 -14.99 7.80 -16.69
N GLN A 418 -13.92 8.15 -15.98
CA GLN A 418 -13.43 7.37 -14.85
C GLN A 418 -14.47 7.31 -13.72
N CYS A 419 -15.07 8.44 -13.36
CA CYS A 419 -16.10 8.52 -12.34
C CYS A 419 -17.35 7.71 -12.73
N LEU A 420 -17.84 7.86 -13.96
CA LEU A 420 -18.99 7.11 -14.48
C LEU A 420 -18.76 5.60 -14.41
N ASN A 421 -17.59 5.12 -14.82
CA ASN A 421 -17.25 3.70 -14.75
C ASN A 421 -17.22 3.18 -13.30
N VAL A 422 -16.71 3.98 -12.36
CA VAL A 422 -16.68 3.59 -10.94
C VAL A 422 -18.10 3.54 -10.35
N LEU A 423 -18.97 4.51 -10.67
CA LEU A 423 -20.37 4.50 -10.21
C LEU A 423 -21.14 3.31 -10.80
N PHE A 424 -20.94 3.02 -12.10
CA PHE A 424 -21.53 1.86 -12.77
C PHE A 424 -21.12 0.54 -12.11
N LEU A 425 -19.82 0.32 -11.90
CA LEU A 425 -19.32 -0.91 -11.26
C LEU A 425 -19.79 -1.04 -9.81
N ARG A 426 -19.91 0.08 -9.09
CA ARG A 426 -20.44 0.11 -7.72
C ARG A 426 -21.91 -0.30 -7.69
N HIS A 427 -22.71 0.19 -8.64
CA HIS A 427 -24.12 -0.19 -8.77
C HIS A 427 -24.30 -1.67 -9.11
N LEU A 428 -23.58 -2.19 -10.12
CA LEU A 428 -23.64 -3.61 -10.48
C LEU A 428 -23.26 -4.53 -9.32
N LYS A 429 -22.26 -4.13 -8.52
CA LYS A 429 -21.88 -4.88 -7.32
C LYS A 429 -22.98 -4.88 -6.27
N ARG A 430 -23.65 -3.74 -6.04
CA ARG A 430 -24.80 -3.67 -5.11
C ARG A 430 -25.95 -4.58 -5.57
N GLN A 431 -26.26 -4.60 -6.87
CA GLN A 431 -27.28 -5.52 -7.41
C GLN A 431 -26.87 -6.99 -7.26
N GLU A 432 -25.61 -7.32 -7.50
CA GLU A 432 -25.06 -8.66 -7.31
C GLU A 432 -25.16 -9.10 -5.83
N ASP A 433 -24.81 -8.23 -4.89
CA ASP A 433 -24.91 -8.49 -3.45
C ASP A 433 -26.38 -8.68 -2.99
N ILE A 434 -27.33 -7.93 -3.57
CA ILE A 434 -28.78 -8.11 -3.32
C ILE A 434 -29.25 -9.47 -3.83
N ILE A 435 -28.86 -9.85 -5.05
CA ILE A 435 -29.22 -11.16 -5.64
C ILE A 435 -28.60 -12.30 -4.83
N PHE A 436 -27.36 -12.17 -4.37
CA PHE A 436 -26.73 -13.18 -3.50
C PHE A 436 -27.41 -13.31 -2.14
N THR A 437 -27.91 -12.22 -1.59
CA THR A 437 -28.71 -12.24 -0.35
C THR A 437 -30.05 -12.95 -0.60
N GLN A 438 -30.75 -12.63 -1.69
CA GLN A 438 -32.00 -13.29 -2.08
C GLN A 438 -31.81 -14.78 -2.39
N LEU A 439 -30.70 -15.18 -3.01
CA LEU A 439 -30.37 -16.58 -3.27
C LEU A 439 -30.15 -17.40 -1.99
N LYS A 440 -29.74 -16.77 -0.89
CA LYS A 440 -29.60 -17.44 0.41
C LYS A 440 -30.94 -17.61 1.14
N GLU A 441 -31.94 -16.81 0.80
CA GLU A 441 -33.27 -16.82 1.42
C GLU A 441 -34.29 -17.69 0.65
N VAL A 442 -33.95 -18.13 -0.57
CA VAL A 442 -34.82 -18.96 -1.41
C VAL A 442 -34.51 -20.44 -1.16
N GLU A 443 -35.24 -21.06 -0.24
CA GLU A 443 -35.34 -22.52 -0.14
C GLU A 443 -36.56 -22.98 -0.96
N GLU A 444 -36.30 -23.79 -2.01
CA GLU A 444 -37.28 -24.58 -2.77
C GLU A 444 -38.23 -23.88 -3.79
N ASN A 445 -37.92 -22.67 -4.30
CA ASN A 445 -38.65 -22.11 -5.45
C ASN A 445 -37.81 -22.11 -6.74
N THR A 446 -38.04 -23.10 -7.61
CA THR A 446 -37.31 -23.29 -8.88
C THR A 446 -37.49 -22.14 -9.87
N ASP A 447 -38.62 -21.45 -9.86
CA ASP A 447 -38.88 -20.32 -10.77
C ASP A 447 -38.09 -19.09 -10.34
N LYS A 448 -38.08 -18.76 -9.03
CA LYS A 448 -37.26 -17.67 -8.48
C LYS A 448 -35.76 -17.91 -8.67
N LEU A 449 -35.29 -19.16 -8.55
CA LEU A 449 -33.90 -19.51 -8.82
C LEU A 449 -33.51 -19.29 -10.29
N SER A 450 -34.43 -19.60 -11.21
CA SER A 450 -34.26 -19.34 -12.65
C SER A 450 -34.21 -17.85 -12.96
N GLU A 451 -35.08 -17.05 -12.35
CA GLU A 451 -35.11 -15.59 -12.50
C GLU A 451 -33.84 -14.92 -11.95
N LEU A 452 -33.42 -15.27 -10.73
CA LEU A 452 -32.20 -14.74 -10.12
C LEU A 452 -30.95 -15.15 -10.90
N SER A 453 -30.92 -16.36 -11.45
CA SER A 453 -29.84 -16.82 -12.33
C SER A 453 -29.80 -16.05 -13.66
N LYS A 454 -30.96 -15.72 -14.25
CA LYS A 454 -31.05 -14.87 -15.44
C LYS A 454 -30.61 -13.43 -15.14
N ALA A 455 -31.03 -12.87 -14.00
CA ALA A 455 -30.61 -11.55 -13.55
C ALA A 455 -29.09 -11.46 -13.36
N LEU A 456 -28.48 -12.49 -12.74
CA LEU A 456 -27.03 -12.55 -12.54
C LEU A 456 -26.27 -12.70 -13.88
N ARG A 457 -26.82 -13.42 -14.86
CA ARG A 457 -26.28 -13.45 -16.24
C ARG A 457 -26.39 -12.08 -16.93
N SER A 458 -27.52 -11.38 -16.75
CA SER A 458 -27.72 -10.03 -17.29
C SER A 458 -26.71 -9.04 -16.71
N ILE A 459 -26.46 -9.06 -15.40
CA ILE A 459 -25.43 -8.22 -14.74
C ILE A 459 -24.04 -8.51 -15.29
N ARG A 460 -23.71 -9.79 -15.53
CA ARG A 460 -22.42 -10.17 -16.15
C ARG A 460 -22.30 -9.68 -17.58
N GLN A 461 -23.40 -9.65 -18.34
CA GLN A 461 -23.43 -9.10 -19.70
C GLN A 461 -23.31 -7.58 -19.69
N GLN A 462 -24.03 -6.88 -18.81
CA GLN A 462 -23.92 -5.42 -18.63
C GLN A 462 -22.50 -5.01 -18.23
N ARG A 463 -21.83 -5.78 -17.36
CA ARG A 463 -20.43 -5.53 -16.97
C ARG A 463 -19.45 -5.57 -18.15
N SER A 464 -19.77 -6.30 -19.21
CA SER A 464 -18.95 -6.35 -20.42
C SER A 464 -19.16 -5.18 -21.39
N ASN A 465 -20.18 -4.35 -21.15
CA ASN A 465 -20.54 -3.20 -21.97
C ASN A 465 -20.79 -1.95 -21.09
N PRO A 466 -19.74 -1.31 -20.55
CA PRO A 466 -19.90 -0.12 -19.71
C PRO A 466 -20.53 1.04 -20.50
N PRO A 467 -21.30 1.92 -19.85
CA PRO A 467 -21.92 3.05 -20.51
C PRO A 467 -20.85 4.00 -21.06
N LEU A 468 -21.04 4.43 -22.31
CA LEU A 468 -20.18 5.41 -22.97
C LEU A 468 -20.86 6.78 -22.90
N LEU A 469 -20.09 7.81 -22.56
CA LEU A 469 -20.56 9.20 -22.68
C LEU A 469 -20.64 9.57 -24.15
N GLU A 470 -21.86 9.55 -24.68
CA GLU A 470 -22.16 9.99 -26.04
C GLU A 470 -22.32 11.51 -26.08
N PHE A 471 -21.65 12.15 -27.01
CA PHE A 471 -21.85 13.56 -27.31
C PHE A 471 -22.73 13.63 -28.55
N ASN A 472 -23.93 14.18 -28.40
CA ASN A 472 -24.67 14.62 -29.58
C ASN A 472 -23.89 15.79 -30.18
N ASN A 473 -23.40 15.61 -31.41
CA ASN A 473 -22.72 16.64 -32.19
C ASN A 473 -23.59 17.88 -32.38
#